data_AF-A0A938IRM8-F1
#
_entry.id   AF-A0A938IRM8-F1
#
_cell.length_a   1.000
_cell.length_b   1.000
_cell.length_c   1.000
_cell.angle_alpha   90.00
_cell.angle_beta   90.00
_cell.angle_gamma   90.00
#
_symmetry.space_group_name_H-M   'P 1'
#
loop_
_entity.id
_entity.type
_entity.pdbx_description
1 polymer ?
#
loop_
_entity_poly.entity_id
_entity_poly.type
_entity_poly.pdbx_seq_one_letter_code
_entity_poly.pdbx_strand_id
1 'polypeptide(L)'
;MRFAVVLTVALAALVSAAPILAKDDKPGRPEGSAAPSGARPPRPAPSPGGEAGRESADQEGRGPVRVAPMFRDLTDADIADIMAFVGENMPWLKAELERMRDADATHFRTVCRHLRFEVRQLQDLKRRDPEGFRKAIEEKQLRFQAQDLASKARAAADSPERDGLVLALRRVIERLFDVEMATRGAQIGQLEGRLEELRRELKQRAAKRDEIVTGRLEDALRASKEPEYWRRFEGKTPEGRGERGEKYEKGDKGEKAGQSDRK
;
A
#
# COMPACT_ATOMS: atom_id res chain seq x y z
N MET A 1 40.02 5.30 -8.73
CA MET A 1 39.26 4.72 -7.60
C MET A 1 37.78 4.97 -7.85
N ARG A 2 37.03 3.93 -8.27
CA ARG A 2 35.58 4.00 -8.47
C ARG A 2 34.90 3.54 -7.18
N PHE A 3 34.59 4.46 -6.28
CA PHE A 3 33.70 4.16 -5.16
C PHE A 3 32.28 4.07 -5.72
N ALA A 4 31.88 2.87 -6.12
CA ALA A 4 30.48 2.53 -6.29
C ALA A 4 29.84 2.52 -4.89
N VAL A 5 29.50 3.71 -4.38
CA VAL A 5 28.61 3.85 -3.25
C VAL A 5 27.27 3.31 -3.72
N VAL A 6 27.00 2.05 -3.40
CA VAL A 6 25.68 1.44 -3.52
C VAL A 6 24.81 2.17 -2.49
N LEU A 7 24.32 3.34 -2.90
CA LEU A 7 23.29 4.07 -2.19
C LEU A 7 21.98 3.34 -2.49
N THR A 8 21.79 2.20 -1.83
CA THR A 8 20.48 1.58 -1.72
C THR A 8 19.60 2.63 -1.08
N VAL A 9 18.78 3.31 -1.90
CA VAL A 9 17.69 4.15 -1.44
C VAL A 9 16.73 3.21 -0.71
N ALA A 10 17.01 2.97 0.57
CA ALA A 10 16.17 2.24 1.49
C ALA A 10 14.99 3.15 1.87
N LEU A 11 14.20 3.56 0.88
CA LEU A 11 12.89 4.16 1.09
C LEU A 11 11.82 3.10 1.42
N ALA A 12 12.19 1.81 1.46
CA ALA A 12 11.24 0.70 1.58
C ALA A 12 11.46 -0.23 2.80
N ALA A 13 12.34 0.08 3.75
CA ALA A 13 12.60 -0.81 4.89
C ALA A 13 12.66 -0.08 6.23
N LEU A 14 11.51 0.43 6.69
CA LEU A 14 11.23 0.49 8.13
C LEU A 14 9.75 0.23 8.42
N VAL A 15 9.25 -0.89 7.88
CA VAL A 15 8.14 -1.61 8.51
C VAL A 15 8.73 -2.32 9.72
N SER A 16 8.34 -1.87 10.93
CA SER A 16 8.45 -2.59 12.20
C SER A 16 9.82 -3.16 12.59
N ALA A 17 10.74 -2.31 13.02
CA ALA A 17 11.69 -2.69 14.07
C ALA A 17 11.21 -2.07 15.38
N ALA A 18 10.22 -2.72 16.02
CA ALA A 18 10.03 -2.50 17.45
C ALA A 18 11.34 -2.90 18.13
N PRO A 19 11.89 -2.08 19.06
CA PRO A 19 12.98 -2.55 19.88
C PRO A 19 12.50 -3.81 20.61
N ILE A 20 13.24 -4.91 20.45
CA ILE A 20 13.19 -6.01 21.40
C ILE A 20 13.64 -5.39 22.71
N LEU A 21 12.63 -4.98 23.46
CA LEU A 21 12.68 -4.39 24.77
C LEU A 21 13.42 -5.35 25.70
N ALA A 22 14.25 -4.75 26.54
CA ALA A 22 14.71 -5.22 27.84
C ALA A 22 14.50 -6.72 28.15
N LYS A 23 15.62 -7.39 28.39
CA LYS A 23 15.68 -8.66 29.10
C LYS A 23 15.27 -8.40 30.56
N ASP A 24 13.97 -8.28 30.80
CA ASP A 24 13.40 -8.32 32.14
C ASP A 24 13.59 -9.74 32.68
N ASP A 25 14.28 -9.85 33.81
CA ASP A 25 14.29 -11.02 34.68
C ASP A 25 12.85 -11.33 35.10
N LYS A 26 12.18 -12.19 34.32
CA LYS A 26 10.91 -12.78 34.72
C LYS A 26 11.19 -13.86 35.78
N PRO A 27 10.54 -13.80 36.96
CA PRO A 27 10.58 -14.91 37.92
C PRO A 27 10.00 -16.17 37.28
N GLY A 28 10.62 -17.30 37.62
CA GLY A 28 10.45 -18.65 37.07
C GLY A 28 9.07 -18.95 36.46
N ARG A 29 9.08 -19.22 35.15
CA ARG A 29 7.96 -19.86 34.47
C ARG A 29 7.96 -21.34 34.89
N PRO A 30 6.86 -21.88 35.45
CA PRO A 30 6.81 -23.30 35.80
C PRO A 30 6.96 -24.15 34.53
N GLU A 31 7.97 -25.01 34.53
CA GLU A 31 8.06 -26.13 33.60
C GLU A 31 6.85 -27.05 33.84
N GLY A 32 6.02 -27.22 32.81
CA GLY A 32 4.92 -28.18 32.88
C GLY A 32 3.62 -27.67 32.31
N SER A 33 3.54 -27.56 30.99
CA SER A 33 2.28 -27.75 30.28
C SER A 33 2.59 -28.09 28.83
N ALA A 34 2.83 -29.37 28.58
CA ALA A 34 2.73 -29.95 27.26
C ALA A 34 1.30 -29.72 26.76
N ALA A 35 1.10 -28.69 25.95
CA ALA A 35 -0.15 -28.52 25.23
C ALA A 35 -0.29 -29.72 24.28
N PRO A 36 -1.44 -30.43 24.27
CA PRO A 36 -1.67 -31.50 23.33
C PRO A 36 -1.57 -30.94 21.91
N SER A 37 -0.73 -31.59 21.10
CA SER A 37 -0.64 -31.40 19.65
C SER A 37 -1.99 -31.73 19.01
N GLY A 38 -2.93 -30.79 19.11
CA GLY A 38 -4.23 -30.85 18.48
C GLY A 38 -4.02 -30.84 16.97
N ALA A 39 -4.39 -31.94 16.34
CA ALA A 39 -4.37 -32.13 14.90
C ALA A 39 -4.97 -30.90 14.19
N ARG A 40 -4.15 -30.25 13.38
CA ARG A 40 -4.58 -29.19 12.49
C ARG A 40 -5.69 -29.78 11.59
N PRO A 41 -6.89 -29.19 11.53
CA PRO A 41 -7.94 -29.71 10.66
C PRO A 41 -7.42 -29.75 9.21
N PRO A 42 -7.71 -30.82 8.45
CA PRO A 42 -7.26 -30.93 7.07
C PRO A 42 -7.77 -29.73 6.29
N ARG A 43 -6.86 -29.08 5.53
CA ARG A 43 -7.25 -28.05 4.56
C ARG A 43 -8.29 -28.69 3.62
N PRO A 44 -9.45 -28.03 3.38
CA PRO A 44 -10.40 -28.49 2.38
C PRO A 44 -9.67 -28.64 1.05
N ALA A 45 -9.86 -29.79 0.40
CA ALA A 45 -9.28 -30.06 -0.90
C ALA A 45 -9.70 -28.94 -1.89
N PRO A 46 -8.80 -28.51 -2.79
CA PRO A 46 -9.18 -27.61 -3.87
C PRO A 46 -10.30 -28.28 -4.67
N SER A 47 -11.47 -27.62 -4.75
CA SER A 47 -12.61 -28.12 -5.52
C SER A 47 -12.19 -28.47 -6.94
N PRO A 48 -12.22 -29.76 -7.34
CA PRO A 48 -11.94 -30.17 -8.70
C PRO A 48 -13.24 -30.01 -9.50
N GLY A 49 -13.38 -28.92 -10.24
CA GLY A 49 -14.49 -28.79 -11.17
C GLY A 49 -15.02 -27.36 -11.27
N GLY A 50 -14.55 -26.63 -12.28
CA GLY A 50 -15.10 -25.32 -12.63
C GLY A 50 -14.31 -24.52 -13.65
N GLU A 51 -13.39 -25.13 -14.40
CA GLU A 51 -12.56 -24.43 -15.41
C GLU A 51 -12.80 -24.97 -16.83
N ALA A 52 -14.03 -25.36 -17.14
CA ALA A 52 -14.44 -25.73 -18.49
C ALA A 52 -15.53 -24.78 -18.99
N GLY A 53 -15.16 -23.92 -19.94
CA GLY A 53 -16.09 -23.49 -20.99
C GLY A 53 -17.02 -22.31 -20.69
N ARG A 54 -16.52 -21.21 -20.11
CA ARG A 54 -17.14 -19.90 -20.37
C ARG A 54 -16.34 -19.14 -21.43
N GLU A 55 -16.35 -19.68 -22.65
CA GLU A 55 -16.11 -18.89 -23.86
C GLU A 55 -17.22 -17.83 -23.92
N SER A 56 -16.93 -16.66 -23.36
CA SER A 56 -17.83 -15.52 -23.35
C SER A 56 -17.78 -14.86 -24.73
N ALA A 57 -18.61 -15.35 -25.65
CA ALA A 57 -18.77 -14.81 -27.00
C ALA A 57 -19.42 -13.40 -27.04
N ASP A 58 -19.82 -12.83 -25.90
CA ASP A 58 -20.47 -11.52 -25.80
C ASP A 58 -19.68 -10.53 -24.93
N GLN A 59 -18.36 -10.42 -25.13
CA GLN A 59 -17.52 -9.45 -24.42
C GLN A 59 -17.15 -8.21 -25.25
N GLU A 60 -17.96 -7.84 -26.25
CA GLU A 60 -17.79 -6.59 -27.03
C GLU A 60 -18.24 -5.32 -26.28
N GLY A 61 -18.71 -5.44 -25.03
CA GLY A 61 -19.23 -4.32 -24.23
C GLY A 61 -18.49 -3.99 -22.94
N ARG A 62 -17.39 -4.68 -22.61
CA ARG A 62 -16.59 -4.31 -21.42
C ARG A 62 -15.75 -3.09 -21.77
N GLY A 63 -16.29 -1.91 -21.44
CA GLY A 63 -15.55 -0.65 -21.49
C GLY A 63 -14.16 -0.79 -20.85
N PRO A 64 -13.19 0.03 -21.28
CA PRO A 64 -11.78 -0.15 -20.96
C PRO A 64 -11.62 -0.42 -19.47
N VAL A 65 -11.03 -1.58 -19.15
CA VAL A 65 -10.71 -1.97 -17.77
C VAL A 65 -9.95 -0.80 -17.17
N ARG A 66 -10.60 -0.10 -16.22
CA ARG A 66 -9.95 1.00 -15.51
C ARG A 66 -8.86 0.38 -14.66
N VAL A 67 -7.67 0.27 -15.24
CA VAL A 67 -6.46 -0.13 -14.51
C VAL A 67 -6.36 0.80 -13.32
N ALA A 68 -6.25 0.23 -12.12
CA ALA A 68 -6.18 1.02 -10.91
C ALA A 68 -5.07 2.07 -11.07
N PRO A 69 -5.34 3.36 -10.81
CA PRO A 69 -4.45 4.48 -11.15
C PRO A 69 -3.04 4.39 -10.54
N MET A 70 -2.83 3.48 -9.58
CA MET A 70 -1.52 3.18 -9.01
C MET A 70 -0.51 2.59 -10.01
N PHE A 71 -0.96 1.95 -11.09
CA PHE A 71 -0.09 1.37 -12.12
C PHE A 71 0.10 2.26 -13.35
N ARG A 72 -0.38 3.51 -13.31
CA ARG A 72 -0.13 4.44 -14.43
C ARG A 72 1.36 4.75 -14.49
N ASP A 73 1.92 4.64 -15.70
CA ASP A 73 3.28 5.01 -15.99
C ASP A 73 3.59 6.44 -15.54
N LEU A 74 4.85 6.64 -15.15
CA LEU A 74 5.36 7.94 -14.72
C LEU A 74 5.47 8.84 -15.96
N THR A 75 4.71 9.92 -15.99
CA THR A 75 4.75 10.90 -17.10
C THR A 75 5.85 11.92 -16.88
N ASP A 76 6.27 12.63 -17.94
CA ASP A 76 7.30 13.67 -17.80
C ASP A 76 6.79 14.89 -17.03
N ALA A 77 5.47 15.14 -17.05
CA ALA A 77 4.83 16.13 -16.18
C ALA A 77 4.96 15.74 -14.70
N ASP A 78 4.71 14.46 -14.35
CA ASP A 78 4.91 13.97 -12.98
C ASP A 78 6.36 14.19 -12.53
N ILE A 79 7.34 13.92 -13.41
CA ILE A 79 8.77 14.12 -13.11
C ILE A 79 9.06 15.60 -12.87
N ALA A 80 8.56 16.50 -13.70
CA ALA A 80 8.75 17.94 -13.54
C ALA A 80 8.18 18.44 -12.19
N ASP A 81 6.98 17.99 -11.83
CA ASP A 81 6.32 18.34 -10.56
C ASP A 81 7.13 17.84 -9.35
N ILE A 82 7.63 16.59 -9.42
CA ILE A 82 8.49 16.02 -8.38
C ILE A 82 9.78 16.84 -8.26
N MET A 83 10.46 17.13 -9.37
CA MET A 83 11.72 17.88 -9.36
C MET A 83 11.54 19.31 -8.84
N ALA A 84 10.43 19.97 -9.17
CA ALA A 84 10.10 21.29 -8.65
C ALA A 84 9.86 21.25 -7.13
N PHE A 85 9.03 20.32 -6.67
CA PHE A 85 8.74 20.15 -5.24
C PHE A 85 9.99 19.80 -4.43
N VAL A 86 10.80 18.85 -4.92
CA VAL A 86 12.05 18.44 -4.28
C VAL A 86 13.04 19.61 -4.29
N GLY A 87 13.10 20.41 -5.35
CA GLY A 87 13.96 21.59 -5.42
C GLY A 87 13.62 22.67 -4.39
N GLU A 88 12.34 22.92 -4.15
CA GLU A 88 11.88 23.87 -3.14
C GLU A 88 12.17 23.39 -1.71
N ASN A 89 11.96 22.11 -1.41
CA ASN A 89 11.91 21.63 -0.02
C ASN A 89 13.12 20.77 0.40
N MET A 90 13.82 20.15 -0.55
CA MET A 90 14.91 19.18 -0.33
C MET A 90 15.99 19.35 -1.42
N PRO A 91 16.71 20.49 -1.45
CA PRO A 91 17.65 20.80 -2.53
C PRO A 91 18.79 19.77 -2.68
N TRP A 92 19.20 19.15 -1.57
CA TRP A 92 20.18 18.05 -1.59
C TRP A 92 19.69 16.84 -2.40
N LEU A 93 18.39 16.51 -2.30
CA LEU A 93 17.79 15.40 -3.02
C LEU A 93 17.63 15.78 -4.49
N LYS A 94 17.35 17.05 -4.79
CA LYS A 94 17.28 17.54 -6.18
C LYS A 94 18.62 17.32 -6.89
N ALA A 95 19.72 17.75 -6.28
CA ALA A 95 21.06 17.59 -6.85
C ALA A 95 21.40 16.10 -7.07
N GLU A 96 21.02 15.24 -6.11
CA GLU A 96 21.21 13.79 -6.23
C GLU A 96 20.36 13.18 -7.36
N LEU A 97 19.11 13.60 -7.50
CA LEU A 97 18.22 13.17 -8.59
C LEU A 97 18.73 13.65 -9.96
N GLU A 98 19.28 14.86 -10.06
CA GLU A 98 19.90 15.36 -11.30
C GLU A 98 21.13 14.51 -11.67
N ARG A 99 22.01 14.24 -10.70
CA ARG A 99 23.16 13.35 -10.90
C ARG A 99 22.73 11.94 -11.32
N MET A 100 21.69 11.40 -10.70
CA MET A 100 21.15 10.08 -11.01
C MET A 100 20.54 10.04 -12.41
N ARG A 101 19.84 11.10 -12.84
CA ARG A 101 19.28 11.20 -14.19
C ARG A 101 20.36 11.10 -15.26
N ASP A 102 21.50 11.75 -15.04
CA ASP A 102 22.59 11.79 -16.01
C ASP A 102 23.39 10.46 -16.03
N ALA A 103 23.45 9.75 -14.90
CA ALA A 103 24.19 8.49 -14.76
C ALA A 103 23.38 7.23 -15.12
N ASP A 104 22.12 7.16 -14.69
CA ASP A 104 21.22 6.02 -14.90
C ASP A 104 19.75 6.49 -14.95
N ALA A 105 19.26 6.73 -16.16
CA ALA A 105 17.90 7.20 -16.40
C ALA A 105 16.82 6.21 -15.93
N THR A 106 17.09 4.90 -15.98
CA THR A 106 16.12 3.87 -15.57
C THR A 106 15.98 3.84 -14.05
N HIS A 107 17.09 3.93 -13.33
CA HIS A 107 17.09 4.04 -11.87
C HIS A 107 16.42 5.35 -11.44
N PHE A 108 16.76 6.48 -12.07
CA PHE A 108 16.11 7.77 -11.85
C PHE A 108 14.58 7.69 -11.98
N ARG A 109 14.05 7.14 -13.07
CA ARG A 109 12.59 6.99 -13.24
C ARG A 109 11.96 6.09 -12.19
N THR A 110 12.68 5.06 -11.74
CA THR A 110 12.22 4.18 -10.65
C THR A 110 12.11 4.93 -9.34
N VAL A 111 13.11 5.75 -8.98
CA VAL A 111 13.08 6.59 -7.77
C VAL A 111 11.95 7.62 -7.86
N CYS A 112 11.81 8.31 -9.00
CA CYS A 112 10.71 9.26 -9.22
C CYS A 112 9.34 8.61 -9.10
N ARG A 113 9.17 7.34 -9.53
CA ARG A 113 7.90 6.61 -9.36
C ARG A 113 7.53 6.44 -7.88
N HIS A 114 8.51 6.15 -7.01
CA HIS A 114 8.28 6.06 -5.56
C HIS A 114 8.01 7.44 -4.95
N LEU A 115 8.80 8.44 -5.35
CA LEU A 115 8.63 9.83 -4.88
C LEU A 115 7.28 10.43 -5.28
N ARG A 116 6.68 10.05 -6.41
CA ARG A 116 5.37 10.55 -6.85
C ARG A 116 4.31 10.44 -5.75
N PHE A 117 4.26 9.30 -5.07
CA PHE A 117 3.28 9.07 -4.01
C PHE A 117 3.59 9.91 -2.77
N GLU A 118 4.86 9.95 -2.35
CA GLU A 118 5.27 10.75 -1.20
C GLU A 118 5.07 12.25 -1.41
N VAL A 119 5.47 12.79 -2.57
CA VAL A 119 5.30 14.20 -2.93
C VAL A 119 3.82 14.57 -2.90
N ARG A 120 2.95 13.72 -3.48
CA ARG A 120 1.51 13.95 -3.42
C ARG A 120 0.98 13.96 -1.98
N GLN A 121 1.41 13.01 -1.14
CA GLN A 121 1.01 12.98 0.27
C GLN A 121 1.48 14.24 1.02
N LEU A 122 2.70 14.70 0.77
CA LEU A 122 3.23 15.92 1.37
C LEU A 122 2.53 17.18 0.87
N GLN A 123 2.18 17.26 -0.41
CA GLN A 123 1.38 18.37 -0.95
C GLN A 123 -0.04 18.37 -0.36
N ASP A 124 -0.67 17.19 -0.26
CA ASP A 124 -1.97 17.02 0.39
C ASP A 124 -1.90 17.39 1.89
N LEU A 125 -0.77 17.11 2.55
CA LEU A 125 -0.50 17.52 3.93
C LEU A 125 -0.31 19.05 4.00
N LYS A 126 0.50 19.66 3.12
CA LYS A 126 0.71 21.13 3.03
C LYS A 126 -0.61 21.90 2.93
N ARG A 127 -1.58 21.38 2.18
CA ARG A 127 -2.91 22.00 2.04
C ARG A 127 -3.80 21.88 3.28
N ARG A 128 -3.71 20.77 4.02
CA ARG A 128 -4.60 20.47 5.16
C ARG A 128 -4.02 20.90 6.51
N ASP A 129 -2.71 20.78 6.66
CA ASP A 129 -1.95 21.02 7.87
C ASP A 129 -0.53 21.52 7.50
N PRO A 130 -0.36 22.85 7.32
CA PRO A 130 0.94 23.43 6.99
C PRO A 130 2.02 23.21 8.05
N GLU A 131 1.64 23.11 9.34
CA GLU A 131 2.59 22.84 10.42
C GLU A 131 3.09 21.39 10.37
N GLY A 132 2.15 20.44 10.21
CA GLY A 132 2.48 19.03 10.00
C GLY A 132 3.36 18.84 8.78
N PHE A 133 3.11 19.59 7.70
CA PHE A 133 3.99 19.61 6.53
C PHE A 133 5.41 20.07 6.85
N ARG A 134 5.58 21.19 7.57
CA ARG A 134 6.91 21.68 7.97
C ARG A 134 7.68 20.65 8.78
N LYS A 135 7.03 20.03 9.77
CA LYS A 135 7.63 18.97 10.59
C LYS A 135 8.00 17.74 9.75
N ALA A 136 7.15 17.33 8.81
CA ALA A 136 7.45 16.19 7.94
C ALA A 136 8.64 16.45 7.00
N ILE A 137 8.79 17.70 6.50
CA ILE A 137 9.97 18.09 5.73
C ILE A 137 11.22 18.10 6.62
N GLU A 138 11.15 18.68 7.81
CA GLU A 138 12.25 18.68 8.77
C GLU A 138 12.69 17.24 9.13
N GLU A 139 11.74 16.35 9.41
CA GLU A 139 11.99 14.93 9.70
C GLU A 139 12.75 14.26 8.54
N LYS A 140 12.32 14.48 7.28
CA LYS A 140 13.01 13.94 6.10
C LYS A 140 14.43 14.50 5.94
N GLN A 141 14.62 15.80 6.18
CA GLN A 141 15.95 16.44 6.13
C GLN A 141 16.88 15.87 7.20
N LEU A 142 16.41 15.72 8.44
CA LEU A 142 17.19 15.16 9.54
C LEU A 142 17.56 13.69 9.30
N ARG A 143 16.63 12.88 8.77
CA ARG A 143 16.92 11.48 8.39
C ARG A 143 18.02 11.39 7.35
N PHE A 144 17.96 12.23 6.32
CA PHE A 144 19.01 12.25 5.30
C PHE A 144 20.35 12.67 5.90
N GLN A 145 20.37 13.74 6.71
CA GLN A 145 21.58 14.21 7.38
C GLN A 145 22.19 13.13 8.28
N ALA A 146 21.36 12.39 9.02
CA ALA A 146 21.82 11.28 9.85
C ALA A 146 22.44 10.16 9.00
N GLN A 147 21.83 9.81 7.87
CA GLN A 147 22.37 8.78 6.96
C GLN A 147 23.71 9.20 6.35
N ASP A 148 23.83 10.45 5.90
CA ASP A 148 25.06 11.02 5.37
C ASP A 148 26.19 11.02 6.42
N LEU A 149 25.92 11.53 7.62
CA LEU A 149 26.88 11.52 8.73
C LEU A 149 27.29 10.10 9.12
N ALA A 150 26.35 9.16 9.18
CA ALA A 150 26.65 7.76 9.46
C ALA A 150 27.51 7.12 8.36
N SER A 151 27.27 7.45 7.09
CA SER A 151 28.09 7.00 5.97
C SER A 151 29.53 7.53 6.09
N LYS A 152 29.69 8.83 6.33
CA LYS A 152 30.98 9.49 6.54
C LYS A 152 31.73 8.91 7.75
N ALA A 153 31.04 8.73 8.87
CA ALA A 153 31.64 8.16 10.09
C ALA A 153 32.16 6.74 9.87
N ARG A 154 31.45 5.90 9.09
CA ARG A 154 31.93 4.57 8.72
C ARG A 154 33.14 4.61 7.79
N ALA A 155 33.20 5.59 6.89
CA ALA A 155 34.32 5.75 5.96
C ALA A 155 35.59 6.29 6.62
N ALA A 156 35.47 7.08 7.69
CA ALA A 156 36.59 7.77 8.35
C ALA A 156 37.51 6.89 9.21
N ALA A 157 37.24 5.57 9.32
CA ALA A 157 38.00 4.61 10.17
C ALA A 157 38.22 5.13 11.61
N ASP A 158 39.19 4.60 12.37
CA ASP A 158 39.50 5.05 13.75
C ASP A 158 40.31 6.35 13.77
N SER A 159 39.81 7.38 13.09
CA SER A 159 40.39 8.72 13.09
C SER A 159 39.70 9.63 14.10
N PRO A 160 40.37 10.68 14.61
CA PRO A 160 39.72 11.72 15.41
C PRO A 160 38.54 12.40 14.67
N GLU A 161 38.54 12.39 13.34
CA GLU A 161 37.43 12.89 12.51
C GLU A 161 36.15 12.05 12.72
N ARG A 162 36.29 10.73 12.90
CA ARG A 162 35.15 9.84 13.19
C ARG A 162 34.45 10.24 14.48
N ASP A 163 35.17 10.59 15.54
CA ASP A 163 34.57 10.99 16.81
C ASP A 163 33.71 12.26 16.65
N GLY A 164 34.20 13.24 15.87
CA GLY A 164 33.44 14.43 15.53
C GLY A 164 32.15 14.11 14.75
N LEU A 165 32.23 13.22 13.75
CA LEU A 165 31.08 12.77 12.96
C LEU A 165 30.06 11.99 13.80
N VAL A 166 30.52 11.16 14.73
CA VAL A 166 29.66 10.40 15.66
C VAL A 166 28.93 11.34 16.61
N LEU A 167 29.60 12.36 17.16
CA LEU A 167 28.96 13.38 17.98
C LEU A 167 27.93 14.20 17.20
N ALA A 168 28.23 14.57 15.95
CA ALA A 168 27.29 15.25 15.08
C ALA A 168 26.07 14.37 14.76
N LEU A 169 26.31 13.09 14.41
CA LEU A 169 25.25 12.12 14.15
C LEU A 169 24.32 11.97 15.35
N ARG A 170 24.89 11.85 16.56
CA ARG A 170 24.12 11.75 17.80
C ARG A 170 23.15 12.93 17.96
N ARG A 171 23.61 14.17 17.77
CA ARG A 171 22.76 15.37 17.88
C ARG A 171 21.64 15.39 16.85
N VAL A 172 21.90 14.94 15.63
CA VAL A 172 20.87 14.86 14.57
C VAL A 172 19.83 13.78 14.92
N ILE A 173 20.25 12.64 15.45
CA ILE A 173 19.34 11.57 15.90
C ILE A 173 18.47 12.05 17.07
N GLU A 174 19.05 12.76 18.06
CA GLU A 174 18.30 13.34 19.18
C GLU A 174 17.22 14.31 18.66
N ARG A 175 17.58 15.23 17.76
CA ARG A 175 16.60 16.14 17.15
C ARG A 175 15.54 15.42 16.31
N LEU A 176 15.93 14.39 15.56
CA LEU A 176 15.00 13.58 14.79
C LEU A 176 13.97 12.90 15.72
N PHE A 177 14.43 12.34 16.83
CA PHE A 177 13.57 11.73 17.83
C PHE A 177 12.54 12.73 18.38
N ASP A 178 12.98 13.95 18.73
CA ASP A 178 12.09 14.99 19.23
C ASP A 178 11.02 15.39 18.19
N VAL A 179 11.41 15.54 16.92
CA VAL A 179 10.48 15.85 15.82
C VAL A 179 9.48 14.72 15.59
N GLU A 180 9.94 13.46 15.63
CA GLU A 180 9.08 12.28 15.51
C GLU A 180 8.09 12.22 16.68
N MET A 181 8.55 12.41 17.92
CA MET A 181 7.70 12.43 19.11
C MET A 181 6.65 13.55 19.04
N ALA A 182 7.05 14.76 18.63
CA ALA A 182 6.12 15.87 18.46
C ALA A 182 5.07 15.59 17.37
N THR A 183 5.47 14.95 16.28
CA THR A 183 4.57 14.56 15.19
C THR A 183 3.60 13.47 15.64
N ARG A 184 4.06 12.46 16.39
CA ARG A 184 3.21 11.41 16.97
C ARG A 184 2.22 11.97 17.97
N GLY A 185 2.65 12.88 18.84
CA GLY A 185 1.76 13.57 19.79
C GLY A 185 0.63 14.33 19.08
N ALA A 186 0.95 15.06 18.01
CA ALA A 186 -0.05 15.75 17.20
C ALA A 186 -1.04 14.78 16.52
N GLN A 187 -0.54 13.67 15.97
CA GLN A 187 -1.39 12.63 15.37
C GLN A 187 -2.34 11.99 16.38
N ILE A 188 -1.86 11.72 17.60
CA ILE A 188 -2.68 11.19 18.69
C ILE A 188 -3.82 12.17 19.00
N GLY A 189 -3.52 13.45 19.21
CA GLY A 189 -4.54 14.46 19.50
C GLY A 189 -5.60 14.60 18.38
N GLN A 190 -5.18 14.52 17.11
CA GLN A 190 -6.12 14.52 15.97
C GLN A 190 -7.05 13.29 15.97
N LEU A 191 -6.49 12.10 16.25
CA LEU A 191 -7.27 10.86 16.31
C LEU A 191 -8.24 10.87 17.48
N GLU A 192 -7.83 11.37 18.65
CA GLU A 192 -8.68 11.54 19.82
C GLU A 192 -9.84 12.50 19.52
N GLY A 193 -9.57 13.64 18.89
CA GLY A 193 -10.62 14.58 18.47
C GLY A 193 -11.64 13.94 17.51
N ARG A 194 -11.17 13.19 16.51
CA ARG A 194 -12.06 12.49 15.57
C ARG A 194 -12.88 11.39 16.24
N LEU A 195 -12.29 10.71 17.22
CA LEU A 195 -12.94 9.67 17.99
C LEU A 195 -14.05 10.26 18.88
N GLU A 196 -13.81 11.42 19.50
CA GLU A 196 -14.86 12.15 20.23
C GLU A 196 -15.98 12.65 19.32
N GLU A 197 -15.67 13.14 18.13
CA GLU A 197 -16.68 13.52 17.14
C GLU A 197 -17.57 12.35 16.75
N LEU A 198 -16.99 11.20 16.41
CA LEU A 198 -17.73 9.98 16.08
C LEU A 198 -18.59 9.49 17.25
N ARG A 199 -18.08 9.59 18.50
CA ARG A 199 -18.86 9.28 19.71
C ARG A 199 -20.08 10.18 19.83
N ARG A 200 -19.92 11.49 19.55
CA ARG A 200 -21.02 12.46 19.55
C ARG A 200 -22.05 12.15 18.47
N GLU A 201 -21.61 11.87 17.24
CA GLU A 201 -22.50 11.47 16.14
C GLU A 201 -23.29 10.20 16.47
N LEU A 202 -22.62 9.20 17.05
CA LEU A 202 -23.27 7.96 17.46
C LEU A 202 -24.32 8.21 18.54
N LYS A 203 -24.02 9.02 19.56
CA LYS A 203 -25.01 9.41 20.59
C LYS A 203 -26.21 10.14 19.97
N GLN A 204 -25.98 11.06 19.04
CA GLN A 204 -27.06 11.77 18.34
C GLN A 204 -27.92 10.82 17.50
N ARG A 205 -27.31 9.87 16.77
CA ARG A 205 -28.05 8.84 16.02
C ARG A 205 -28.81 7.90 16.93
N ALA A 206 -28.24 7.51 18.06
CA ALA A 206 -28.90 6.66 19.05
C ALA A 206 -30.13 7.36 19.65
N ALA A 207 -30.04 8.66 19.93
CA ALA A 207 -31.19 9.46 20.40
C ALA A 207 -32.32 9.55 19.35
N LYS A 208 -31.98 9.48 18.05
CA LYS A 208 -32.93 9.47 16.92
C LYS A 208 -33.26 8.07 16.41
N ARG A 209 -32.98 7.02 17.19
CA ARG A 209 -33.10 5.63 16.73
C ARG A 209 -34.50 5.33 16.19
N ASP A 210 -35.55 5.65 16.95
CA ASP A 210 -36.91 5.25 16.60
C ASP A 210 -37.45 6.02 15.38
N GLU A 211 -37.07 7.29 15.23
CA GLU A 211 -37.34 8.09 14.02
C GLU A 211 -36.68 7.47 12.79
N ILE A 212 -35.38 7.11 12.88
CA ILE A 212 -34.63 6.46 11.80
C ILE A 212 -35.25 5.11 11.44
N VAL A 213 -35.64 4.31 12.44
CA VAL A 213 -36.28 3.01 12.23
C VAL A 213 -37.64 3.18 11.56
N THR A 214 -38.45 4.14 12.02
CA THR A 214 -39.78 4.42 11.45
C THR A 214 -39.66 4.87 9.99
N GLY A 215 -38.78 5.83 9.69
CA GLY A 215 -38.55 6.27 8.31
C GLY A 215 -38.09 5.14 7.39
N ARG A 216 -37.17 4.27 7.86
CA ARG A 216 -36.74 3.09 7.09
C ARG A 216 -37.85 2.07 6.88
N LEU A 217 -38.71 1.88 7.88
CA LEU A 217 -39.87 0.99 7.79
C LEU A 217 -40.87 1.51 6.76
N GLU A 218 -41.16 2.82 6.78
CA GLU A 218 -42.02 3.47 5.79
C GLU A 218 -41.45 3.39 4.37
N ASP A 219 -40.15 3.62 4.20
CA ASP A 219 -39.47 3.49 2.91
C ASP A 219 -39.56 2.06 2.38
N ALA A 220 -39.34 1.06 3.25
CA ALA A 220 -39.44 -0.35 2.88
C ALA A 220 -40.87 -0.76 2.50
N LEU A 221 -41.88 -0.28 3.24
CA LEU A 221 -43.29 -0.53 2.94
C LEU A 221 -43.75 0.19 1.67
N ARG A 222 -43.23 1.40 1.39
CA ARG A 222 -43.50 2.15 0.16
C ARG A 222 -42.82 1.51 -1.06
N ALA A 223 -41.65 0.89 -0.85
CA ALA A 223 -40.93 0.11 -1.85
C ALA A 223 -41.61 -1.23 -2.20
N SER A 224 -42.82 -1.52 -1.71
CA SER A 224 -43.63 -2.68 -2.14
C SER A 224 -44.06 -2.60 -3.62
N LYS A 225 -43.79 -1.50 -4.33
CA LYS A 225 -43.62 -1.56 -5.78
C LYS A 225 -42.20 -2.06 -6.04
N GLU A 226 -42.09 -3.37 -6.26
CA GLU A 226 -40.93 -4.06 -6.83
C GLU A 226 -40.01 -3.10 -7.57
N PRO A 227 -38.73 -2.96 -7.16
CA PRO A 227 -37.82 -2.16 -7.95
C PRO A 227 -37.77 -2.76 -9.35
N GLU A 228 -38.02 -1.94 -10.39
CA GLU A 228 -38.16 -2.38 -11.80
C GLU A 228 -37.03 -3.29 -12.31
N TYR A 229 -35.89 -3.32 -11.60
CA TYR A 229 -34.80 -4.22 -11.89
C TYR A 229 -35.19 -5.71 -11.81
N TRP A 230 -36.16 -6.11 -10.98
CA TRP A 230 -36.65 -7.51 -10.95
C TRP A 230 -37.65 -7.80 -12.07
N ARG A 231 -38.55 -6.86 -12.39
CA ARG A 231 -39.52 -7.01 -13.51
C ARG A 231 -38.87 -7.13 -14.89
N ARG A 232 -37.66 -6.58 -15.08
CA ARG A 232 -36.88 -6.77 -16.31
C ARG A 232 -36.53 -8.25 -16.58
N PHE A 233 -36.54 -9.11 -15.56
CA PHE A 233 -36.22 -10.53 -15.68
C PHE A 233 -37.44 -11.46 -15.68
N GLU A 234 -38.62 -11.01 -15.21
CA GLU A 234 -39.81 -11.87 -15.10
C GLU A 234 -40.56 -12.14 -16.41
N GLY A 235 -40.13 -11.54 -17.53
CA GLY A 235 -40.68 -11.81 -18.88
C GLY A 235 -39.80 -12.68 -19.77
N LYS A 236 -38.65 -13.16 -19.29
CA LYS A 236 -37.76 -14.08 -20.02
C LYS A 236 -37.56 -15.35 -19.22
N THR A 237 -38.62 -16.12 -19.03
CA THR A 237 -38.45 -17.55 -18.80
C THR A 237 -37.61 -18.10 -19.97
N PRO A 238 -36.56 -18.90 -19.71
CA PRO A 238 -35.77 -19.53 -20.76
C PRO A 238 -36.54 -20.68 -21.43
N GLU A 239 -37.80 -20.47 -21.81
CA GLU A 239 -38.62 -21.43 -22.56
C GLU A 239 -38.20 -21.53 -24.04
N GLY A 240 -37.28 -20.66 -24.50
CA GLY A 240 -36.65 -20.74 -25.82
C GLY A 240 -35.40 -21.63 -25.90
N ARG A 241 -35.20 -22.58 -24.99
CA ARG A 241 -34.17 -23.62 -25.12
C ARG A 241 -34.75 -25.01 -25.46
N GLY A 242 -35.91 -25.01 -26.12
CA GLY A 242 -36.35 -26.14 -26.93
C GLY A 242 -35.53 -26.21 -28.23
N GLU A 243 -35.04 -27.40 -28.54
CA GLU A 243 -34.68 -27.82 -29.90
C GLU A 243 -33.47 -27.14 -30.55
N ARG A 244 -32.27 -27.35 -30.00
CA ARG A 244 -31.10 -27.57 -30.86
C ARG A 244 -30.58 -28.97 -30.64
N GLY A 245 -31.17 -29.88 -31.40
CA GLY A 245 -30.83 -31.29 -31.44
C GLY A 245 -29.34 -31.50 -31.69
N GLU A 246 -28.78 -32.37 -30.86
CA GLU A 246 -27.98 -33.52 -31.29
C GLU A 246 -27.46 -33.47 -32.73
N LYS A 247 -26.28 -32.87 -32.92
CA LYS A 247 -25.26 -33.41 -33.84
C LYS A 247 -23.90 -33.26 -33.19
N TYR A 248 -23.62 -34.10 -32.20
CA TYR A 248 -22.25 -34.46 -31.89
C TYR A 248 -21.80 -35.48 -32.95
N GLU A 249 -21.28 -34.95 -34.06
CA GLU A 249 -20.44 -35.75 -34.94
C GLU A 249 -19.24 -36.26 -34.13
N LYS A 250 -19.13 -37.58 -34.05
CA LYS A 250 -17.94 -38.30 -33.56
C LYS A 250 -16.74 -37.87 -34.40
N GLY A 251 -16.03 -36.85 -33.92
CA GLY A 251 -14.73 -36.46 -34.43
C GLY A 251 -13.73 -37.60 -34.18
N ASP A 252 -13.33 -38.20 -35.28
CA ASP A 252 -12.38 -39.28 -35.41
C ASP A 252 -11.06 -38.98 -34.68
N LYS A 253 -10.58 -39.94 -33.88
CA LYS A 253 -9.32 -39.83 -33.15
C LYS A 253 -8.17 -40.05 -34.14
N GLY A 254 -7.72 -38.95 -34.75
CA GLY A 254 -6.48 -38.89 -35.50
C GLY A 254 -5.28 -39.10 -34.59
N GLU A 255 -4.85 -40.36 -34.49
CA GLU A 255 -3.56 -40.81 -34.00
C GLU A 255 -2.43 -40.14 -34.80
N LYS A 256 -1.65 -39.25 -34.17
CA LYS A 256 -0.36 -38.82 -34.70
C LYS A 256 0.75 -39.19 -33.73
N ALA A 257 1.33 -40.36 -34.00
CA ALA A 257 2.71 -40.66 -33.70
C ALA A 257 3.62 -39.63 -34.40
N GLY A 258 4.60 -39.10 -33.67
CA GLY A 258 5.45 -38.02 -34.17
C GLY A 258 6.72 -37.86 -33.35
N GLN A 259 7.49 -38.95 -33.33
CA GLN A 259 8.96 -39.05 -33.30
C GLN A 259 9.72 -37.72 -33.49
N SER A 260 10.60 -37.38 -32.55
CA SER A 260 11.67 -36.41 -32.76
C SER A 260 12.84 -36.70 -31.84
N ASP A 261 13.74 -37.54 -32.34
CA ASP A 261 15.15 -37.58 -31.96
C ASP A 261 15.74 -36.16 -31.95
N ARG A 262 16.47 -35.80 -30.89
CA ARG A 262 17.64 -34.94 -31.04
C ARG A 262 18.78 -35.42 -30.15
N LYS A 263 19.87 -35.69 -30.86
CA LYS A 263 21.26 -35.87 -30.41
C LYS A 263 21.76 -34.67 -29.62
#